data_AF-A0AA92EU21-F1
#
_entry.id   AF-A0AA92EU21-F1
#
_cell.length_a   1.000
_cell.length_b   1.000
_cell.length_c   1.000
_cell.angle_alpha   90.00
_cell.angle_beta   90.00
_cell.angle_gamma   90.00
#
_symmetry.space_group_name_H-M   'P 1'
#
loop_
_entity.id
_entity.type
_entity.pdbx_description
1 polymer ?
#
loop_
_entity_poly.entity_id
_entity_poly.type
_entity_poly.pdbx_seq_one_letter_code
_entity_poly.pdbx_strand_id
1 'polypeptide(L)'
;MKQIANLYVLELRPNNETLTFKRVMIAVAAVLVIGIFSSVAMTLWANQAEVDTQRMAHSLSQAQQQLIAKQNELRAAMSDPKVAHQIEQIELDLGQRQRLLQQMQSVTQTQEASFAQVLEELARADTDAIWLQRILIANGQLTLQGRTADASALPLWLASFSNYDTLSGRQFGVFELRDEDATGVLDFTVGSLQHSSLLARPRANSGAAR
;
A
#
# COMPACT_ATOMS: atom_id res chain seq x y z
N MET A 1 65.21 53.61 106.70
CA MET A 1 64.43 52.67 105.88
C MET A 1 63.23 53.42 105.32
N LYS A 2 63.05 53.49 104.00
CA LYS A 2 62.06 54.37 103.34
C LYS A 2 60.85 53.51 102.95
N GLN A 3 59.71 53.68 103.62
CA GLN A 3 58.45 53.03 103.25
C GLN A 3 57.78 53.83 102.14
N ILE A 4 57.58 53.18 100.99
CA ILE A 4 56.83 53.73 99.87
C ILE A 4 55.36 53.36 100.15
N ALA A 5 54.57 54.33 100.62
CA ALA A 5 53.14 54.15 100.75
C ALA A 5 52.55 53.99 99.33
N ASN A 6 51.98 52.83 99.03
CA ASN A 6 51.25 52.62 97.80
C ASN A 6 49.94 53.41 97.88
N LEU A 7 49.98 54.66 97.38
CA LEU A 7 48.83 55.57 97.30
C LEU A 7 47.92 55.26 96.11
N TYR A 8 48.18 54.18 95.37
CA TYR A 8 47.31 53.73 94.30
C TYR A 8 46.10 53.00 94.88
N VAL A 9 45.13 53.78 95.34
CA VAL A 9 43.84 53.30 95.84
C VAL A 9 43.02 52.78 94.66
N LEU A 10 42.24 51.70 94.84
CA LEU A 10 41.38 51.12 93.79
C LEU A 10 40.42 52.14 93.16
N GLU A 11 40.12 53.22 93.89
CA GLU A 11 39.24 54.32 93.50
C GLU A 11 39.85 55.30 92.49
N LEU A 12 41.19 55.31 92.33
CA LEU A 12 41.89 56.12 91.32
C LEU A 12 42.03 55.44 89.95
N ARG A 13 41.40 54.27 89.76
CA ARG A 13 41.34 53.63 88.45
C ARG A 13 40.43 54.48 87.55
N PRO A 14 40.92 55.05 86.42
CA PRO A 14 40.07 55.82 85.51
C PRO A 14 38.93 54.92 85.04
N ASN A 15 37.71 55.24 85.46
CA ASN A 15 36.52 54.53 85.04
C ASN A 15 36.23 54.94 83.59
N ASN A 16 36.76 54.18 82.65
CA ASN A 16 36.39 54.28 81.25
C ASN A 16 34.94 53.82 81.12
N GLU A 17 34.00 54.77 81.18
CA GLU A 17 32.60 54.56 80.83
C GLU A 17 32.53 54.07 79.38
N THR A 18 32.50 52.75 79.23
CA THR A 18 32.37 52.09 77.93
C THR A 18 30.99 52.38 77.31
N LEU A 19 30.00 52.69 78.17
CA LEU A 19 28.60 52.96 77.86
C LEU A 19 28.22 54.45 78.05
N THR A 20 28.89 55.37 77.36
CA THR A 20 28.39 56.74 77.24
C THR A 20 27.14 56.76 76.34
N PHE A 21 26.09 57.49 76.72
CA PHE A 21 24.83 57.65 75.96
C PHE A 21 25.06 57.94 74.45
N LYS A 22 26.05 58.77 74.13
CA LYS A 22 26.45 59.10 72.76
C LYS A 22 26.94 57.88 71.95
N ARG A 23 27.70 56.97 72.57
CA ARG A 23 28.20 55.74 71.91
C ARG A 23 27.07 54.76 71.66
N VAL A 24 26.12 54.63 72.59
CA VAL A 24 24.91 53.80 72.41
C VAL A 24 24.07 54.32 71.25
N MET A 25 23.83 55.64 71.18
CA MET A 25 23.10 56.25 70.08
C MET A 25 23.77 56.03 68.71
N ILE A 26 25.11 56.15 68.63
CA ILE A 26 25.86 55.88 67.40
C ILE A 26 25.76 54.40 67.02
N ALA A 27 25.85 53.48 68.00
CA ALA A 27 25.73 52.04 67.74
C ALA A 27 24.31 51.68 67.22
N VAL A 28 23.27 52.25 67.83
CA VAL A 28 21.88 52.06 67.37
C VAL A 28 21.69 52.62 65.96
N ALA A 29 22.20 53.83 65.68
CA ALA A 29 22.14 54.41 64.35
C ALA A 29 22.89 53.55 63.31
N ALA A 30 24.08 53.03 63.66
CA ALA A 30 24.84 52.15 62.79
C ALA A 30 24.09 50.84 62.49
N VAL A 31 23.46 50.22 63.50
CA VAL A 31 22.65 49.01 63.31
C VAL A 31 21.44 49.28 62.42
N LEU A 32 20.76 50.42 62.60
CA LEU A 32 19.63 50.80 61.75
C LEU A 32 20.07 51.02 60.29
N VAL A 33 21.19 51.71 60.08
CA VAL A 33 21.75 51.92 58.73
C VAL A 33 22.10 50.57 58.09
N ILE A 34 22.80 49.68 58.80
CA ILE A 34 23.13 48.33 58.31
C ILE A 34 21.86 47.54 58.00
N GLY A 35 20.83 47.62 58.84
CA GLY A 35 19.54 46.96 58.62
C GLY A 35 18.84 47.45 57.36
N ILE A 36 18.82 48.77 57.13
CA ILE A 36 18.25 49.37 55.92
C ILE A 36 19.05 48.94 54.68
N PHE A 37 20.37 49.03 54.71
CA PHE A 37 21.22 48.60 53.60
C PHE A 37 21.06 47.10 53.29
N SER A 38 21.00 46.25 54.31
CA SER A 38 20.76 44.81 54.14
C SER A 38 19.39 44.53 53.55
N SER A 39 18.35 45.26 53.98
CA SER A 39 17.00 45.12 53.45
C SER A 39 16.92 45.52 51.98
N VAL A 40 17.53 46.65 51.61
CA VAL A 40 17.61 47.11 50.20
C VAL A 40 18.43 46.14 49.36
N ALA A 41 19.54 45.62 49.86
CA ALA A 41 20.33 44.62 49.15
C ALA A 41 19.52 43.33 48.89
N MET A 42 18.78 42.84 49.89
CA MET A 42 17.93 41.65 49.74
C MET A 42 16.79 41.87 48.74
N THR A 43 16.14 43.04 48.73
CA THR A 43 15.05 43.30 47.77
C THR A 43 15.55 43.41 46.34
N LEU A 44 16.72 44.02 46.12
CA LEU A 44 17.36 44.07 44.80
C LEU A 44 17.72 42.66 44.30
N TRP A 45 18.26 41.80 45.16
CA TRP A 45 18.57 40.42 44.81
C TRP A 45 17.31 39.59 44.51
N ALA A 46 16.26 39.73 45.31
CA ALA A 46 14.99 39.05 45.09
C ALA A 46 14.33 39.46 43.76
N ASN A 47 14.31 40.77 43.46
CA ASN A 47 13.78 41.29 42.20
C ASN A 47 14.58 40.78 40.99
N GLN A 48 15.90 40.64 41.10
CA GLN A 48 16.72 40.11 40.01
C GLN A 48 16.38 38.64 39.72
N ALA A 49 16.19 37.83 40.77
CA ALA A 49 15.77 36.43 40.61
C ALA A 49 14.37 36.29 39.97
N GLU A 50 13.44 37.17 40.34
CA GLU A 50 12.11 37.21 39.73
C GLU A 50 12.17 37.60 38.24
N VAL A 51 12.99 38.59 37.88
CA VAL A 51 13.19 38.97 36.47
C VAL A 51 13.81 37.83 35.66
N ASP A 52 14.79 37.12 36.21
CA ASP A 52 15.43 36.01 35.51
C ASP A 52 14.48 34.83 35.32
N THR A 53 13.65 34.50 36.31
CA THR A 53 12.60 33.47 36.17
C THR A 53 11.53 33.88 35.15
N GLN A 54 11.10 35.14 35.13
CA GLN A 54 10.17 35.65 34.12
C GLN A 54 10.77 35.60 32.70
N ARG A 55 12.05 35.98 32.55
CA ARG A 55 12.77 35.85 31.27
C ARG A 55 12.86 34.40 30.80
N MET A 56 13.17 33.49 31.72
CA MET A 56 13.21 32.06 31.43
C MET A 56 11.83 31.55 30.99
N ALA A 57 10.77 31.92 31.69
CA ALA A 57 9.39 31.56 31.33
C ALA A 57 8.97 32.15 29.97
N HIS A 58 9.37 33.39 29.67
CA HIS A 58 9.14 34.00 28.37
C HIS A 58 9.90 33.27 27.26
N SER A 59 11.17 32.93 27.47
CA SER A 59 11.96 32.18 26.49
C SER A 59 11.38 30.79 26.24
N LEU A 60 10.89 30.13 27.29
CA LEU A 60 10.24 28.82 27.21
C LEU A 60 8.93 28.91 26.43
N SER A 61 8.10 29.93 26.70
CA SER A 61 6.83 30.11 25.99
C SER A 61 7.06 30.44 24.51
N GLN A 62 8.08 31.24 24.17
CA GLN A 62 8.48 31.49 22.79
C GLN A 62 8.95 30.20 22.10
N ALA A 63 9.79 29.39 22.76
CA ALA A 63 10.24 28.12 22.22
C ALA A 63 9.06 27.15 22.00
N GLN A 64 8.11 27.09 22.93
CA GLN A 64 6.89 26.28 22.77
C GLN A 64 6.03 26.76 21.60
N GLN A 65 5.85 28.08 21.44
CA GLN A 65 5.11 28.64 20.32
C GLN A 65 5.77 28.31 18.97
N GLN A 66 7.10 28.41 18.89
CA GLN A 66 7.86 28.02 17.70
C GLN A 66 7.71 26.53 17.41
N LEU A 67 7.76 25.68 18.43
CA LEU A 67 7.56 24.24 18.28
C LEU A 67 6.16 23.92 17.75
N ILE A 68 5.12 24.55 18.30
CA ILE A 68 3.73 24.39 17.85
C ILE A 68 3.58 24.87 16.39
N ALA A 69 4.17 26.01 16.05
CA ALA A 69 4.13 26.53 14.68
C ALA A 69 4.78 25.55 13.69
N LYS A 70 5.96 25.01 14.03
CA LYS A 70 6.66 24.02 13.21
C LYS A 70 5.91 22.70 13.11
N GLN A 71 5.29 22.25 14.19
CA GLN A 71 4.46 21.04 14.18
C GLN A 71 3.20 21.22 13.32
N ASN A 72 2.60 22.41 13.32
CA ASN A 72 1.46 22.73 12.46
C ASN A 72 1.85 22.84 10.99
N GLU A 73 3.01 23.44 10.68
CA GLU A 73 3.58 23.48 9.33
C GLU A 73 3.83 22.06 8.80
N LEU A 74 4.42 21.20 9.62
CA LEU A 74 4.64 19.79 9.26
C LEU A 74 3.32 19.03 9.09
N ARG A 75 2.34 19.22 9.99
CA ARG A 75 1.03 18.58 9.88
C ARG A 75 0.30 19.03 8.61
N ALA A 76 0.38 20.32 8.25
CA ALA A 76 -0.19 20.84 7.01
C ALA A 76 0.50 20.25 5.76
N ALA A 77 1.83 20.09 5.79
CA ALA A 77 2.57 19.47 4.70
C ALA A 77 2.27 17.96 4.56
N MET A 78 2.15 17.23 5.67
CA MET A 78 1.84 15.79 5.67
C MET A 78 0.37 15.48 5.38
N SER A 79 -0.54 16.39 5.74
CA SER A 79 -1.96 16.30 5.43
C SER A 79 -2.35 16.97 4.11
N ASP A 80 -1.43 17.21 3.17
CA ASP A 80 -1.83 17.71 1.84
C ASP A 80 -2.75 16.67 1.19
N PRO A 81 -4.08 16.90 1.17
CA PRO A 81 -5.03 15.91 0.68
C PRO A 81 -4.83 15.66 -0.81
N LYS A 82 -4.11 16.55 -1.52
CA LYS A 82 -3.77 16.37 -2.92
C LYS A 82 -2.77 15.23 -3.13
N VAL A 83 -1.82 15.03 -2.23
CA VAL A 83 -0.83 13.94 -2.36
C VAL A 83 -1.49 12.60 -2.05
N ALA A 84 -2.33 12.54 -1.00
CA ALA A 84 -3.09 11.35 -0.68
C ALA A 84 -4.06 10.95 -1.82
N HIS A 85 -4.80 11.91 -2.39
CA HIS A 85 -5.66 11.64 -3.54
C HIS A 85 -4.89 11.25 -4.80
N GLN A 86 -3.70 11.83 -5.04
CA GLN A 86 -2.86 11.41 -6.17
C GLN A 86 -2.37 9.97 -6.02
N ILE A 87 -1.98 9.57 -4.80
CA ILE A 87 -1.58 8.18 -4.52
C ILE A 87 -2.76 7.24 -4.78
N GLU A 88 -3.93 7.56 -4.24
CA GLU A 88 -5.14 6.74 -4.43
C GLU A 88 -5.52 6.61 -5.92
N GLN A 89 -5.44 7.70 -6.69
CA GLN A 89 -5.70 7.67 -8.13
C GLN A 89 -4.70 6.80 -8.90
N ILE A 90 -3.40 6.90 -8.56
CA ILE A 90 -2.34 6.11 -9.19
C ILE A 90 -2.49 4.63 -8.83
N GLU A 91 -2.82 4.31 -7.58
CA GLU A 91 -3.07 2.93 -7.15
C GLU A 91 -4.28 2.31 -7.86
N LEU A 92 -5.36 3.09 -8.04
CA LEU A 92 -6.54 2.64 -8.78
C LEU A 92 -6.21 2.36 -10.26
N ASP A 93 -5.48 3.26 -10.93
CA ASP A 93 -5.05 3.08 -12.33
C ASP A 93 -4.13 1.86 -12.47
N LEU A 94 -3.17 1.71 -11.56
CA LEU A 94 -2.26 0.55 -11.54
C LEU A 94 -3.03 -0.77 -11.35
N GLY A 95 -3.99 -0.81 -10.43
CA GLY A 95 -4.84 -1.98 -10.22
C GLY A 95 -5.72 -2.32 -11.43
N GLN A 96 -6.23 -1.32 -12.16
CA GLN A 96 -6.97 -1.54 -13.40
C GLN A 96 -6.08 -2.12 -14.51
N ARG A 97 -4.88 -1.56 -14.70
CA ARG A 97 -3.92 -2.03 -15.70
C ARG A 97 -3.43 -3.45 -15.40
N GLN A 98 -3.17 -3.77 -14.14
CA GLN A 98 -2.77 -5.13 -13.73
C GLN A 98 -3.87 -6.16 -14.00
N ARG A 99 -5.14 -5.85 -13.69
CA ARG A 99 -6.26 -6.75 -14.01
C ARG A 99 -6.38 -7.00 -15.51
N LEU A 100 -6.22 -5.95 -16.32
CA LEU A 100 -6.23 -6.10 -17.78
C LEU A 100 -5.09 -7.01 -18.26
N LEU A 101 -3.86 -6.80 -17.78
CA LEU A 101 -2.73 -7.65 -18.13
C LEU A 101 -2.94 -9.10 -17.72
N GLN A 102 -3.47 -9.34 -16.51
CA GLN A 102 -3.75 -10.69 -16.03
C GLN A 102 -4.81 -11.40 -16.89
N GLN A 103 -5.85 -10.67 -17.33
CA GLN A 103 -6.88 -11.21 -18.21
C GLN A 103 -6.34 -11.49 -19.62
N MET A 104 -5.44 -10.67 -20.15
CA MET A 104 -4.79 -10.94 -21.43
C MET A 104 -3.86 -12.15 -21.36
N GLN A 105 -3.08 -12.28 -20.28
CA GLN A 105 -2.18 -13.41 -20.06
C GLN A 105 -2.94 -14.73 -19.91
N SER A 106 -4.04 -14.76 -19.16
CA SER A 106 -4.85 -15.97 -18.98
C SER A 106 -5.48 -16.46 -20.28
N VAL A 107 -5.92 -15.54 -21.14
CA VAL A 107 -6.45 -15.86 -22.47
C VAL A 107 -5.36 -16.39 -23.40
N THR A 108 -4.18 -15.75 -23.42
CA THR A 108 -3.09 -16.10 -24.34
C THR A 108 -2.43 -17.43 -23.97
N GLN A 109 -2.09 -17.62 -22.69
CA GLN A 109 -1.34 -18.80 -22.24
C GLN A 109 -2.16 -20.09 -22.29
N THR A 110 -3.47 -20.01 -22.06
CA THR A 110 -4.37 -21.17 -22.16
C THR A 110 -4.60 -21.58 -23.62
N GLN A 111 -4.57 -20.62 -24.56
CA GLN A 111 -4.87 -20.89 -25.97
C GLN A 111 -3.68 -21.49 -26.73
N GLU A 112 -2.48 -20.90 -26.64
CA GLU A 112 -1.34 -21.33 -27.45
C GLU A 112 -0.85 -22.75 -27.14
N ALA A 113 -0.72 -23.10 -25.85
CA ALA A 113 -0.28 -24.44 -25.45
C ALA A 113 -1.32 -25.52 -25.78
N SER A 114 -2.61 -25.17 -25.78
CA SER A 114 -3.68 -26.13 -26.05
C SER A 114 -3.82 -26.46 -27.54
N PHE A 115 -3.62 -25.50 -28.46
CA PHE A 115 -3.81 -25.76 -29.89
C PHE A 115 -2.77 -26.71 -30.48
N ALA A 116 -1.49 -26.51 -30.16
CA ALA A 116 -0.41 -27.36 -30.67
C ALA A 116 -0.60 -28.82 -30.23
N GLN A 117 -0.94 -29.03 -28.95
CA GLN A 117 -1.15 -30.36 -28.40
C GLN A 117 -2.39 -31.06 -28.99
N VAL A 118 -3.49 -30.33 -29.20
CA VAL A 118 -4.70 -30.86 -29.87
C VAL A 118 -4.40 -31.30 -31.30
N LEU A 119 -3.65 -30.50 -32.05
CA LEU A 119 -3.28 -30.83 -33.43
C LEU A 119 -2.33 -32.03 -33.50
N GLU A 120 -1.39 -32.14 -32.55
CA GLU A 120 -0.49 -33.28 -32.45
C GLU A 120 -1.24 -34.57 -32.12
N GLU A 121 -2.14 -34.54 -31.13
CA GLU A 121 -2.98 -35.70 -30.78
C GLU A 121 -3.90 -36.11 -31.93
N LEU A 122 -4.46 -35.15 -32.66
CA LEU A 122 -5.28 -35.43 -33.85
C LEU A 122 -4.48 -36.07 -34.98
N ALA A 123 -3.22 -35.64 -35.17
CA ALA A 123 -2.31 -36.24 -36.15
C ALA A 123 -1.88 -37.67 -35.74
N ARG A 124 -1.83 -37.96 -34.44
CA ARG A 124 -1.56 -39.33 -33.92
C ARG A 124 -2.78 -40.24 -34.03
N ALA A 125 -3.98 -39.68 -33.94
CA ALA A 125 -5.25 -40.37 -34.13
C ALA A 125 -5.62 -40.56 -35.62
N ASP A 126 -4.65 -40.58 -36.53
CA ASP A 126 -4.90 -40.75 -37.97
C ASP A 126 -5.57 -42.10 -38.30
N THR A 127 -6.39 -42.14 -39.35
CA THR A 127 -7.10 -43.36 -39.78
C THR A 127 -7.39 -43.30 -41.28
N ASP A 128 -7.08 -44.37 -42.01
CA ASP A 128 -7.18 -44.44 -43.49
C ASP A 128 -8.56 -44.11 -44.08
N ALA A 129 -9.62 -44.23 -43.29
CA ALA A 129 -10.99 -44.00 -43.73
C ALA A 129 -11.46 -42.54 -43.61
N ILE A 130 -10.70 -41.65 -42.95
CA ILE A 130 -11.14 -40.32 -42.54
C ILE A 130 -10.17 -39.25 -43.04
N TRP A 131 -10.69 -38.25 -43.77
CA TRP A 131 -9.92 -37.11 -44.24
C TRP A 131 -10.44 -35.82 -43.62
N LEU A 132 -9.60 -35.14 -42.85
CA LEU A 132 -9.95 -33.85 -42.26
C LEU A 132 -9.71 -32.69 -43.24
N GLN A 133 -10.69 -31.79 -43.32
CA GLN A 133 -10.64 -30.60 -44.18
C GLN A 133 -10.63 -29.31 -43.37
N ARG A 134 -11.36 -29.28 -42.25
CA ARG A 134 -11.44 -28.10 -41.39
C ARG A 134 -11.44 -28.51 -39.92
N ILE A 135 -10.55 -27.88 -39.17
CA ILE A 135 -10.46 -27.97 -37.72
C ILE A 135 -10.76 -26.59 -37.17
N LEU A 136 -11.77 -26.49 -36.32
CA LEU A 136 -12.19 -25.25 -35.67
C LEU A 136 -12.10 -25.43 -34.16
N ILE A 137 -11.33 -24.55 -33.50
CA ILE A 137 -11.16 -24.56 -32.05
C ILE A 137 -11.57 -23.19 -31.52
N ALA A 138 -12.61 -23.14 -30.70
CA ALA A 138 -13.11 -21.90 -30.12
C ALA A 138 -13.63 -22.13 -28.70
N ASN A 139 -13.21 -21.32 -27.73
CA ASN A 139 -13.68 -21.38 -26.34
C ASN A 139 -13.61 -22.79 -25.71
N GLY A 140 -12.55 -23.55 -26.01
CA GLY A 140 -12.38 -24.94 -25.55
C GLY A 140 -13.21 -26.00 -26.30
N GLN A 141 -14.05 -25.59 -27.25
CA GLN A 141 -14.84 -26.48 -28.11
C GLN A 141 -14.06 -26.83 -29.39
N LEU A 142 -14.23 -28.07 -29.85
CA LEU A 142 -13.60 -28.59 -31.07
C LEU A 142 -14.70 -28.98 -32.06
N THR A 143 -14.57 -28.50 -33.30
CA THR A 143 -15.41 -28.89 -34.43
C THR A 143 -14.52 -29.39 -35.57
N LEU A 144 -14.82 -30.58 -36.07
CA LEU A 144 -14.09 -31.28 -37.11
C LEU A 144 -15.00 -31.47 -38.31
N GLN A 145 -14.52 -31.08 -39.49
CA GLN A 145 -15.20 -31.31 -40.75
C GLN A 145 -14.27 -32.03 -41.71
N GLY A 146 -14.83 -32.96 -42.46
CA GLY A 146 -14.06 -33.81 -43.33
C GLY A 146 -14.91 -34.75 -44.15
N ARG A 147 -14.24 -35.73 -44.75
CA ARG A 147 -14.85 -36.78 -45.55
C ARG A 147 -14.54 -38.15 -44.97
N THR A 148 -15.47 -39.09 -45.13
CA THR A 148 -15.24 -40.49 -44.82
C THR A 148 -15.76 -41.39 -45.94
N ALA A 149 -15.03 -42.46 -46.24
CA ALA A 149 -15.51 -43.54 -47.11
C ALA A 149 -16.35 -44.58 -46.34
N ASP A 150 -16.27 -44.57 -45.01
CA ASP A 150 -16.98 -45.51 -44.14
C ASP A 150 -17.64 -44.75 -42.97
N ALA A 151 -18.98 -44.70 -42.98
CA ALA A 151 -19.75 -44.09 -41.91
C ALA A 151 -19.55 -44.79 -40.55
N SER A 152 -19.20 -46.08 -40.54
CA SER A 152 -19.01 -46.88 -39.34
C SER A 152 -17.63 -46.67 -38.68
N ALA A 153 -16.64 -46.22 -39.45
CA ALA A 153 -15.32 -45.88 -38.95
C ALA A 153 -15.31 -44.60 -38.11
N LEU A 154 -16.27 -43.69 -38.34
CA LEU A 154 -16.31 -42.38 -37.68
C LEU A 154 -16.61 -42.44 -36.17
N PRO A 155 -17.62 -43.20 -35.68
CA PRO A 155 -17.81 -43.41 -34.25
C PRO A 155 -16.61 -44.10 -33.57
N LEU A 156 -15.95 -45.04 -34.26
CA LEU A 156 -14.79 -45.76 -33.73
C LEU A 156 -13.59 -44.82 -33.58
N TRP A 157 -13.36 -43.96 -34.57
CA TRP A 157 -12.33 -42.94 -34.54
C TRP A 157 -12.56 -41.94 -33.40
N LEU A 158 -13.79 -41.46 -33.20
CA LEU A 158 -14.10 -40.57 -32.09
C LEU A 158 -13.97 -41.25 -30.72
N ALA A 159 -14.27 -42.55 -30.63
CA ALA A 159 -14.04 -43.30 -29.40
C ALA A 159 -12.54 -43.36 -29.05
N SER A 160 -11.65 -43.37 -30.06
CA SER A 160 -10.19 -43.35 -29.83
C SER A 160 -9.70 -42.08 -29.14
N PHE A 161 -10.47 -40.98 -29.19
CA PHE A 161 -10.11 -39.70 -28.57
C PHE A 161 -10.06 -39.76 -27.04
N SER A 162 -10.72 -40.75 -26.45
CA SER A 162 -10.65 -41.03 -25.01
C SER A 162 -9.24 -41.40 -24.52
N ASN A 163 -8.34 -41.82 -25.41
CA ASN A 163 -6.97 -42.18 -25.09
C ASN A 163 -6.01 -40.98 -25.05
N TYR A 164 -6.48 -39.79 -25.39
CA TYR A 164 -5.66 -38.58 -25.49
C TYR A 164 -6.09 -37.54 -24.46
N ASP A 165 -5.12 -36.93 -23.78
CA ASP A 165 -5.38 -36.09 -22.62
C ASP A 165 -6.18 -34.83 -22.99
N THR A 166 -5.93 -34.21 -24.15
CA THR A 166 -6.62 -32.97 -24.54
C THR A 166 -7.92 -33.18 -25.30
N LEU A 167 -8.14 -34.39 -25.84
CA LEU A 167 -9.34 -34.77 -26.59
C LEU A 167 -10.40 -35.47 -25.73
N SER A 168 -10.00 -36.23 -24.69
CA SER A 168 -10.90 -37.03 -23.85
C SER A 168 -11.94 -36.23 -23.07
N GLY A 169 -11.64 -34.98 -22.71
CA GLY A 169 -12.56 -34.07 -22.01
C GLY A 169 -13.58 -33.36 -22.91
N ARG A 170 -13.52 -33.56 -24.24
CA ARG A 170 -14.36 -32.84 -25.19
C ARG A 170 -15.60 -33.66 -25.58
N GLN A 171 -16.78 -33.09 -25.38
CA GLN A 171 -18.04 -33.73 -25.74
C GLN A 171 -18.48 -33.32 -27.14
N PHE A 172 -18.54 -34.29 -28.05
CA PHE A 172 -19.16 -34.14 -29.36
C PHE A 172 -20.63 -34.53 -29.24
N GLY A 173 -21.54 -33.64 -29.63
CA GLY A 173 -22.97 -33.91 -29.55
C GLY A 173 -23.77 -33.49 -30.78
N VAL A 174 -23.11 -32.91 -31.78
CA VAL A 174 -23.71 -32.63 -33.08
C VAL A 174 -22.99 -33.45 -34.13
N PHE A 175 -23.77 -34.22 -34.88
CA PHE A 175 -23.32 -35.11 -35.93
C PHE A 175 -24.17 -34.84 -37.16
N GLU A 176 -23.54 -34.37 -38.23
CA GLU A 176 -24.17 -34.25 -39.54
C GLU A 176 -23.37 -35.08 -40.54
N LEU A 177 -24.04 -36.02 -41.21
CA LEU A 177 -23.53 -36.70 -42.38
C LEU A 177 -24.36 -36.26 -43.58
N ARG A 178 -23.69 -35.89 -44.67
CA ARG A 178 -24.31 -35.58 -45.94
C ARG A 178 -23.66 -36.41 -47.04
N ASP A 179 -24.50 -36.90 -47.93
CA ASP A 179 -24.07 -37.58 -49.15
C ASP A 179 -23.99 -36.50 -50.23
N GLU A 180 -22.77 -36.18 -50.68
CA GLU A 180 -22.55 -35.06 -51.60
C GLU A 180 -22.35 -35.55 -53.05
N ASP A 181 -22.01 -36.83 -53.30
CA ASP A 181 -21.73 -37.35 -54.64
C ASP A 181 -21.91 -38.87 -54.82
N ALA A 182 -22.19 -39.31 -56.05
CA ALA A 182 -22.32 -40.72 -56.48
C ALA A 182 -21.03 -41.57 -56.37
N THR A 183 -19.99 -41.05 -55.71
CA THR A 183 -18.68 -41.69 -55.51
C THR A 183 -18.57 -42.47 -54.19
N GLY A 184 -19.61 -42.47 -53.35
CA GLY A 184 -19.64 -43.22 -52.09
C GLY A 184 -18.80 -42.61 -50.97
N VAL A 185 -18.57 -41.29 -51.01
CA VAL A 185 -17.83 -40.54 -49.98
C VAL A 185 -18.79 -39.59 -49.30
N LEU A 186 -18.80 -39.62 -47.96
CA LEU A 186 -19.72 -38.86 -47.12
C LEU A 186 -19.00 -37.66 -46.51
N ASP A 187 -19.59 -36.47 -46.61
CA ASP A 187 -19.13 -35.31 -45.86
C ASP A 187 -19.68 -35.38 -44.43
N PHE A 188 -18.79 -35.24 -43.45
CA PHE A 188 -19.17 -35.23 -42.06
C PHE A 188 -18.86 -33.89 -41.40
N THR A 189 -19.68 -33.53 -40.43
CA THR A 189 -19.34 -32.51 -39.44
C THR A 189 -19.65 -33.02 -38.05
N VAL A 190 -18.65 -32.93 -37.18
CA VAL A 190 -18.74 -33.34 -35.77
C VAL A 190 -18.30 -32.18 -34.90
N GLY A 191 -19.13 -31.80 -33.93
CA GLY A 191 -18.83 -30.70 -33.02
C GLY A 191 -19.58 -30.80 -31.70
N SER A 192 -19.27 -29.91 -30.76
CA SER A 192 -19.99 -29.86 -29.50
C SER A 192 -21.35 -29.18 -29.62
N LEU A 193 -22.27 -29.53 -28.70
CA LEU A 193 -23.66 -29.02 -28.68
C LEU A 193 -23.75 -27.48 -28.68
N GLN A 194 -22.74 -26.81 -28.15
CA GLN A 194 -22.68 -25.35 -28.03
C GLN A 194 -22.31 -24.64 -29.35
N HIS A 195 -21.82 -25.37 -30.35
CA HIS A 195 -21.37 -24.82 -31.65
C HIS A 195 -22.35 -25.12 -32.81
N SER A 196 -23.54 -25.67 -32.50
CA SER A 196 -24.59 -26.02 -33.46
C SER A 196 -25.07 -24.85 -34.33
N SER A 197 -24.92 -23.61 -33.85
CA SER A 197 -25.37 -22.39 -34.56
C SER A 197 -24.57 -22.05 -35.82
N LEU A 198 -23.41 -22.69 -36.06
CA LEU A 198 -22.56 -22.43 -37.23
C LEU A 198 -22.71 -23.48 -38.36
N LEU A 199 -23.49 -24.54 -38.15
CA LEU A 199 -23.73 -25.59 -39.15
C LEU A 199 -24.91 -25.29 -40.09
N ALA A 200 -25.73 -24.30 -39.76
CA ALA A 200 -26.76 -23.78 -40.63
C ALA A 200 -26.15 -22.93 -41.76
N ARG A 201 -25.70 -23.56 -42.86
CA ARG A 201 -25.49 -22.83 -44.12
C ARG A 201 -26.82 -22.16 -44.52
N PRO A 202 -26.81 -20.88 -44.94
CA PRO A 202 -28.02 -20.25 -45.47
C PRO A 202 -28.46 -21.03 -46.71
N ARG A 203 -29.74 -21.42 -46.75
CA ARG A 203 -30.37 -21.93 -47.98
C ARG A 203 -30.13 -20.89 -49.07
N ALA A 204 -29.40 -21.27 -50.11
CA ALA A 204 -29.34 -20.49 -51.33
C ALA A 204 -30.77 -20.41 -51.90
N ASN A 205 -31.37 -19.23 -51.75
CA ASN A 205 -32.67 -18.93 -52.31
C ASN A 205 -32.51 -18.88 -53.84
N SER A 206 -32.82 -19.98 -54.52
CA SER A 206 -33.08 -19.98 -55.96
C SER A 206 -34.40 -19.27 -56.21
N GLY A 207 -34.34 -17.93 -56.20
CA GLY A 207 -35.38 -17.08 -56.74
C GLY A 207 -35.55 -17.38 -58.23
N ALA A 208 -36.53 -18.21 -58.55
CA ALA A 208 -37.00 -18.43 -59.89
C ALA A 208 -37.42 -17.09 -60.51
N ALA A 209 -37.02 -16.95 -61.77
CA ALA A 209 -37.20 -15.79 -62.61
C ALA A 209 -38.68 -15.38 -62.76
N ARG A 210 -38.83 -14.09 -63.03
CA ARG A 210 -40.04 -13.45 -63.56
C ARG A 210 -40.53 -14.11 -64.85
#